data_AF-A0A0E3UWS9-F1
#
_entry.id   AF-A0A0E3UWS9-F1
#
_cell.length_a   1.000
_cell.length_b   1.000
_cell.length_c   1.000
_cell.angle_alpha   90.00
_cell.angle_beta   90.00
_cell.angle_gamma   90.00
#
_symmetry.space_group_name_H-M   'P 1'
#
loop_
_entity.id
_entity.type
_entity.pdbx_description
1 polymer ?
#
loop_
_entity_poly.entity_id
_entity_poly.type
_entity_poly.pdbx_seq_one_letter_code
_entity_poly.pdbx_strand_id
1 'polypeptide(L)'
;MLSVNLSALLMADAQEEVDTEQAQKHNKHRYKVNRAVALGLVKDNLAVLLLGKEPLEQVYDRLLEKIKKRKEAVKPGRSFPRARKLHYKFSITKRNVL
;
A
#
# COMPACT_ATOMS: atom_id res chain seq x y z
N MET A 1 7.38 -13.92 3.03
CA MET A 1 6.01 -14.43 3.29
C MET A 1 5.33 -13.63 4.39
N LEU A 2 5.84 -13.61 5.63
CA LEU A 2 5.19 -12.89 6.76
C LEU A 2 4.95 -11.39 6.50
N SER A 3 5.98 -10.64 6.11
CA SER A 3 5.89 -9.19 5.88
C SER A 3 4.84 -8.81 4.83
N VAL A 4 4.72 -9.63 3.78
CA VAL A 4 3.75 -9.43 2.70
C VAL A 4 2.33 -9.68 3.20
N ASN A 5 2.12 -10.75 3.98
CA ASN A 5 0.82 -11.08 4.54
C ASN A 5 0.36 -9.98 5.53
N LEU A 6 1.25 -9.54 6.43
CA LEU A 6 0.95 -8.48 7.37
C LEU A 6 0.65 -7.15 6.67
N SER A 7 1.43 -6.84 5.62
CA SER A 7 1.15 -5.66 4.79
C SER A 7 -0.19 -5.75 4.10
N ALA A 8 -0.59 -6.94 3.62
CA ALA A 8 -1.87 -7.14 2.95
C ALA A 8 -3.05 -6.94 3.90
N LEU A 9 -2.95 -7.43 5.15
CA LEU A 9 -3.95 -7.21 6.19
C LEU A 9 -4.09 -5.72 6.50
N LEU A 10 -3.00 -5.04 6.87
CA LEU A 10 -3.00 -3.59 7.15
C LEU A 10 -3.54 -2.74 5.99
N MET A 11 -3.27 -3.14 4.75
CA MET A 11 -3.80 -2.46 3.58
C MET A 11 -5.30 -2.70 3.38
N ALA A 12 -5.80 -3.88 3.75
CA ALA A 12 -7.23 -4.18 3.69
C ALA A 12 -7.99 -3.31 4.69
N ASP A 13 -7.52 -3.27 5.94
CA ASP A 13 -8.11 -2.47 7.01
C ASP A 13 -8.10 -0.97 6.65
N ALA A 14 -6.94 -0.47 6.18
CA ALA A 14 -6.84 0.92 5.73
C ALA A 14 -7.76 1.23 4.53
N GLN A 15 -7.98 0.27 3.64
CA GLN A 15 -8.85 0.45 2.48
C GLN A 15 -10.32 0.48 2.88
N GLU A 16 -10.72 -0.33 3.86
CA GLU A 16 -12.09 -0.33 4.40
C GLU A 16 -12.41 1.05 5.00
N GLU A 17 -11.53 1.60 5.83
CA GLU A 17 -11.71 2.94 6.38
C GLU A 17 -11.70 4.05 5.32
N VAL A 18 -10.86 3.92 4.29
CA VAL A 18 -10.90 4.85 3.16
C VAL A 18 -12.24 4.74 2.44
N ASP A 19 -12.74 3.52 2.19
CA ASP A 19 -13.99 3.32 1.47
C ASP A 19 -15.19 3.88 2.26
N THR A 20 -15.23 3.72 3.58
CA THR A 20 -16.27 4.33 4.44
C THR A 20 -16.20 5.86 4.45
N GLU A 21 -15.00 6.44 4.61
CA GLU A 21 -14.79 7.90 4.53
C GLU A 21 -15.15 8.47 3.16
N GLN A 22 -14.91 7.73 2.08
CA GLN A 22 -15.19 8.15 0.72
C GLN A 22 -16.66 7.99 0.35
N ALA A 23 -17.37 7.01 0.92
CA ALA A 23 -18.81 6.81 0.67
C ALA A 23 -19.64 8.05 1.05
N GLN A 24 -19.20 8.79 2.07
CA GLN A 24 -19.82 10.04 2.51
C GLN A 24 -19.44 11.25 1.64
N LYS A 25 -18.47 11.11 0.72
CA LYS A 25 -17.90 12.23 -0.05
C LYS A 25 -18.28 12.11 -1.53
N HIS A 26 -18.79 13.20 -2.11
CA HIS A 26 -19.09 13.28 -3.55
C HIS A 26 -17.86 13.54 -4.41
N ASN A 27 -16.82 12.72 -4.25
CA ASN A 27 -15.58 12.86 -5.01
C ASN A 27 -15.73 12.36 -6.45
N LYS A 28 -15.04 13.03 -7.39
CA LYS A 28 -15.04 12.68 -8.81
C LYS A 28 -14.53 11.25 -9.11
N HIS A 29 -13.67 10.71 -8.25
CA HIS A 29 -13.01 9.42 -8.46
C HIS A 29 -13.04 8.58 -7.19
N ARG A 30 -13.04 7.25 -7.34
CA ARG A 30 -12.78 6.33 -6.24
C ARG A 30 -11.29 6.38 -5.87
N TYR A 31 -11.00 6.37 -4.58
CA TYR A 31 -9.64 6.36 -4.06
C TYR A 31 -9.28 4.97 -3.56
N LYS A 32 -8.01 4.61 -3.72
CA LYS A 32 -7.46 3.39 -3.14
C LYS A 32 -6.15 3.68 -2.42
N VAL A 33 -5.80 2.87 -1.43
CA VAL A 33 -4.53 2.96 -0.72
C VAL A 33 -3.36 2.77 -1.69
N ASN A 34 -2.32 3.59 -1.55
CA ASN A 34 -1.09 3.43 -2.31
C ASN A 34 -0.27 2.25 -1.75
N ARG A 35 -0.46 1.08 -2.39
CA ARG A 35 0.20 -0.17 -2.00
C ARG A 35 1.73 -0.08 -1.93
N ALA A 36 2.36 0.66 -2.84
CA ALA A 36 3.81 0.77 -2.86
C ALA A 36 4.34 1.49 -1.62
N VAL A 37 3.69 2.58 -1.22
CA VAL A 37 4.09 3.31 -0.02
C VAL A 37 3.72 2.55 1.25
N ALA A 38 2.55 1.90 1.28
CA ALA A 38 2.14 1.06 2.39
C ALA A 38 3.14 -0.09 2.65
N LEU A 39 3.62 -0.76 1.59
CA LEU A 39 4.65 -1.81 1.71
C LEU A 39 5.94 -1.28 2.33
N GLY A 40 6.37 -0.08 1.92
CA GLY A 40 7.56 0.57 2.50
C GLY A 40 7.36 0.85 3.99
N LEU A 41 6.23 1.47 4.36
CA LEU A 41 5.91 1.80 5.75
C LEU A 41 5.88 0.56 6.66
N VAL A 42 5.23 -0.52 6.21
CA VAL A 42 5.15 -1.75 7.00
C VAL A 42 6.54 -2.39 7.13
N LYS A 43 7.33 -2.41 6.06
CA LYS A 43 8.71 -2.92 6.10
C LYS A 43 9.57 -2.18 7.11
N ASP A 44 9.50 -0.85 7.12
CA ASP A 44 10.30 0.00 8.01
C ASP A 44 9.92 -0.17 9.49
N ASN A 45 8.66 -0.55 9.76
CA ASN A 45 8.13 -0.71 11.11
C ASN A 45 8.00 -2.18 11.54
N LEU A 46 8.39 -3.14 10.70
CA LEU A 46 8.18 -4.57 10.94
C LEU A 46 8.87 -5.05 12.23
N ALA A 47 10.09 -4.60 12.48
CA ALA A 47 10.81 -4.97 13.70
C ALA A 47 10.10 -4.45 14.95
N VAL A 48 9.54 -3.23 14.90
CA VAL A 48 8.81 -2.64 16.03
C VAL A 48 7.50 -3.38 16.28
N LEU A 49 6.77 -3.70 15.21
CA LEU A 49 5.53 -4.48 15.26
C LEU A 49 5.72 -5.87 15.89
N LEU A 50 6.84 -6.53 15.61
CA LEU A 50 7.07 -7.92 16.06
C LEU A 50 7.81 -8.02 17.40
N LEU A 51 8.72 -7.10 17.70
CA LEU A 51 9.63 -7.19 18.85
C LEU A 51 9.23 -6.29 20.03
N GLY A 52 8.16 -5.49 19.89
CA GLY A 52 7.43 -4.93 21.04
C GLY A 52 8.20 -3.91 21.89
N LYS A 53 8.81 -2.90 21.27
CA LYS A 53 9.39 -1.75 22.02
C LYS A 53 8.34 -0.73 22.47
N GLU A 54 7.18 -0.74 21.81
CA GLU A 54 6.04 0.14 22.04
C GLU A 54 4.77 -0.72 22.07
N PRO A 55 3.67 -0.27 22.70
CA PRO A 55 2.39 -0.96 22.65
C PRO A 55 1.94 -1.18 21.20
N LEU A 56 1.60 -2.42 20.84
CA LEU A 56 1.28 -2.82 19.47
C LEU A 56 0.16 -1.98 18.86
N GLU A 57 -0.90 -1.72 19.63
CA GLU A 57 -2.07 -0.93 19.22
C GLU A 57 -1.66 0.46 18.73
N GLN A 58 -0.76 1.14 19.45
CA GLN A 58 -0.28 2.47 19.07
C GLN A 58 0.53 2.46 17.77
N VAL A 59 1.36 1.42 17.59
CA VAL A 59 2.14 1.24 16.36
C VAL A 59 1.21 0.97 15.18
N TYR A 60 0.20 0.13 15.39
CA TYR A 60 -0.81 -0.26 14.43
C TYR A 60 -1.63 0.96 13.98
N ASP A 61 -2.25 1.71 14.89
CA ASP A 61 -3.08 2.87 14.58
C ASP A 61 -2.27 3.95 13.83
N ARG A 62 -1.04 4.19 14.28
CA ARG A 62 -0.12 5.13 13.63
C ARG A 62 0.23 4.70 12.20
N LEU A 63 0.39 3.40 11.95
CA LEU A 63 0.65 2.88 10.61
C LEU A 63 -0.60 2.99 9.74
N LEU A 64 -1.76 2.62 10.28
CA LEU A 64 -3.05 2.68 9.60
C LEU A 64 -3.33 4.10 9.11
N GLU A 65 -3.20 5.10 9.99
CA GLU A 65 -3.36 6.52 9.64
C GLU A 65 -2.35 6.99 8.57
N LYS A 66 -1.08 6.58 8.70
CA LYS A 66 -0.04 6.88 7.70
C LYS A 66 -0.35 6.27 6.33
N ILE A 67 -0.99 5.10 6.30
CA ILE A 67 -1.38 4.39 5.08
C ILE A 67 -2.62 5.07 4.47
N LYS A 68 -3.68 5.32 5.25
CA LYS A 68 -4.92 5.99 4.82
C LYS A 68 -4.67 7.35 4.18
N LYS A 69 -3.78 8.16 4.78
CA LYS A 69 -3.40 9.47 4.26
C LYS A 69 -2.80 9.39 2.85
N ARG A 70 -2.18 8.27 2.50
CA ARG A 70 -1.49 8.04 1.22
C ARG A 70 -2.36 7.24 0.25
N LYS A 71 -3.50 7.81 -0.12
CA LYS A 71 -4.42 7.26 -1.12
C LYS A 71 -4.18 7.86 -2.51
N GLU A 72 -4.39 7.06 -3.56
CA GLU A 72 -4.34 7.46 -4.96
C GLU A 72 -5.70 7.33 -5.64
N ALA A 73 -6.03 8.30 -6.50
CA ALA A 73 -7.26 8.27 -7.28
C ALA A 73 -7.20 7.23 -8.40
N VAL A 74 -8.22 6.39 -8.49
CA VAL A 74 -8.46 5.49 -9.62
C VAL A 74 -9.15 6.29 -10.72
N LYS A 75 -8.36 6.86 -11.63
CA LYS A 75 -8.84 7.66 -12.75
C LYS A 75 -9.18 6.75 -13.95
N PRO A 76 -10.47 6.51 -14.27
CA PRO A 76 -10.85 5.86 -15.52
C PRO A 76 -10.53 6.77 -16.72
N GLY A 77 -10.29 6.18 -17.90
CA GLY A 77 -10.12 6.95 -19.15
C GLY A 77 -8.97 7.97 -19.13
N ARG A 78 -7.79 7.60 -18.62
CA ARG A 78 -6.63 8.51 -18.65
C ARG A 78 -6.25 8.85 -20.10
N SER A 79 -6.14 10.14 -20.40
CA SER A 79 -5.61 10.64 -21.68
C SER A 79 -4.22 10.08 -22.00
N PHE A 80 -3.40 9.89 -20.97
CA PHE A 80 -2.11 9.20 -21.06
C PHE A 80 -2.16 7.91 -20.21
N PRO A 81 -2.33 6.74 -20.83
CA PRO A 81 -2.40 5.47 -20.10
C PRO A 81 -1.06 5.14 -19.45
N ARG A 82 -1.09 4.58 -18.23
CA ARG A 82 0.12 4.07 -17.56
C ARG A 82 0.48 2.72 -18.20
N ALA A 83 1.23 2.73 -19.29
CA ALA A 83 1.75 1.51 -19.90
C ALA A 83 2.85 0.92 -19.01
N ARG A 84 2.75 -0.39 -18.70
CA ARG A 84 3.83 -1.10 -18.01
C ARG A 84 4.97 -1.28 -19.00
N LYS A 85 6.10 -0.61 -18.77
CA LYS A 85 7.31 -0.81 -19.58
C LYS A 85 7.86 -2.21 -19.31
N LEU A 86 7.52 -3.18 -20.15
CA LEU A 86 8.01 -4.56 -20.10
C LEU A 86 9.13 -4.81 -21.13
N HIS A 87 9.92 -3.79 -21.47
CA HIS A 87 11.10 -3.96 -22.33
C HIS A 87 12.29 -4.43 -21.50
N TYR A 88 12.25 -5.67 -21.02
CA TYR A 88 13.45 -6.29 -20.50
C TYR A 88 14.27 -6.84 -21.67
N LYS A 89 15.54 -6.46 -21.78
CA LYS A 89 16.49 -7.06 -22.74
C LYS A 89 16.62 -8.58 -22.53
N PHE A 90 16.36 -9.05 -21.31
CA PHE A 90 16.39 -10.45 -20.91
C PHE A 90 15.14 -10.82 -20.13
N SER A 91 14.65 -12.06 -20.29
CA SER A 91 13.54 -12.58 -19.47
C SER A 91 13.83 -12.40 -17.98
N ILE A 92 12.81 -12.11 -17.17
CA ILE A 92 12.92 -12.02 -15.70
C ILE A 92 13.56 -13.28 -15.10
N THR A 93 13.33 -14.46 -15.70
CA THR A 93 13.94 -15.74 -15.31
C THR A 93 15.43 -15.88 -15.66
N LYS A 94 15.99 -15.02 -16.51
CA LYS A 94 17.40 -15.04 -16.94
C LYS A 94 18.24 -13.93 -16.29
N ARG A 95 17.75 -13.28 -15.24
CA ARG A 95 18.49 -12.21 -14.58
C ARG A 95 19.59 -12.82 -13.72
N ASN A 96 20.84 -12.72 -14.16
CA ASN A 96 21.99 -13.07 -13.34
C ASN A 96 21.99 -12.20 -12.09
N VAL A 97 21.85 -12.82 -10.92
CA VAL A 97 22.19 -12.21 -9.64
C VAL A 97 23.71 -12.24 -9.57
N LEU A 98 24.33 -11.09 -9.85
CA LEU A 98 25.71 -10.81 -9.47
C LEU A 98 25.70 -10.15 -8.10
#